data_AF-A0AAV9LF93-F1
#
_entry.id   AF-A0AAV9LF93-F1
#
_cell.length_a   1.000
_cell.length_b   1.000
_cell.length_c   1.000
_cell.angle_alpha   90.00
_cell.angle_beta   90.00
_cell.angle_gamma   90.00
#
_symmetry.space_group_name_H-M   'P 1'
#
loop_
_entity.id
_entity.type
_entity.pdbx_description
1 polymer ?
#
loop_
_entity_poly.entity_id
_entity_poly.type
_entity_poly.pdbx_seq_one_letter_code
_entity_poly.pdbx_strand_id
1 'polypeptide(L)'
;MFAIGLANYDFNWGPTTWNKTNCPYSHPPNATQTSNRFIVGGSENWHYGFNYMDWARNNGPFFVNDTLVFKYDPPNVNGTGFPHSVYLFSNYRSFIKCDLRRAKRIADPSQGAGEGFEFVLKKIQTYYFGCGEHKGIHCKTGNMKFAVMPLKHWRF
;
A
#
# COMPACT_ATOMS: atom_id res chain seq x y z
N MET A 1 -13.52 -12.04 -17.33
CA MET A 1 -12.18 -11.91 -17.96
C MET A 1 -11.68 -10.52 -17.64
N PHE A 2 -10.72 -10.36 -16.74
CA PHE A 2 -10.10 -9.06 -16.46
C PHE A 2 -8.77 -9.01 -17.19
N ALA A 3 -8.72 -8.25 -18.29
CA ALA A 3 -7.47 -7.88 -18.94
C ALA A 3 -6.75 -6.89 -18.02
N ILE A 4 -5.55 -7.23 -17.58
CA ILE A 4 -4.67 -6.29 -16.89
C ILE A 4 -4.02 -5.45 -18.00
N GLY A 5 -4.58 -4.27 -18.25
CA GLY A 5 -3.91 -3.25 -19.05
C GLY A 5 -2.73 -2.71 -18.25
N LEU A 6 -1.50 -3.09 -18.62
CA LEU A 6 -0.29 -2.40 -18.20
C LEU A 6 -0.22 -1.11 -19.01
N ALA A 7 -0.76 -0.02 -18.47
CA ALA A 7 -0.59 1.30 -19.07
C ALA A 7 0.83 1.82 -18.76
N ASN A 8 1.63 1.85 -19.82
CA ASN A 8 2.74 2.76 -20.13
C ASN A 8 3.47 3.39 -18.94
N TYR A 9 4.59 2.77 -18.55
CA TYR A 9 5.73 3.54 -18.08
C TYR A 9 6.43 4.08 -19.33
N ASP A 10 6.36 5.40 -19.54
CA ASP A 10 7.04 6.08 -20.65
C ASP A 10 8.57 5.94 -20.50
N PHE A 11 9.13 4.95 -21.18
CA PHE A 11 10.55 4.95 -21.50
C PHE A 11 10.75 5.96 -22.62
N ASN A 12 11.30 7.12 -22.29
CA ASN A 12 11.57 8.19 -23.25
C ASN A 12 12.67 7.72 -24.23
N TRP A 13 12.28 7.11 -25.36
CA TRP A 13 13.16 6.74 -26.46
C TRP A 13 13.26 7.92 -27.44
N GLY A 14 14.38 8.64 -27.42
CA GLY A 14 14.76 9.51 -28.53
C GLY A 14 14.98 8.69 -29.81
N PRO A 15 14.79 9.27 -31.01
CA PRO A 15 14.74 8.51 -32.24
C PRO A 15 16.16 8.25 -32.77
N THR A 16 16.68 7.04 -32.56
CA THR A 16 17.86 6.56 -33.31
C THR A 16 17.64 5.12 -33.78
N THR A 17 17.64 5.02 -35.10
CA THR A 17 17.71 3.87 -36.00
C THR A 17 18.14 2.52 -35.38
N TRP A 18 17.24 1.53 -35.50
CA TRP A 18 17.46 0.15 -35.10
C TRP A 18 18.44 -0.57 -36.04
N ASN A 19 19.65 -0.86 -35.56
CA ASN A 19 20.56 -1.81 -36.20
C ASN A 19 20.76 -3.04 -35.28
N LYS A 20 20.10 -4.15 -35.62
CA LYS A 20 20.20 -5.44 -34.91
C LYS A 20 21.57 -6.07 -35.13
N THR A 21 22.57 -5.77 -34.29
CA THR A 21 23.75 -6.68 -34.22
C THR A 21 24.64 -6.60 -32.97
N ASN A 22 24.36 -5.78 -31.94
CA ASN A 22 25.16 -5.87 -30.71
C ASN A 22 24.30 -5.56 -29.48
N CYS A 23 23.78 -6.59 -28.82
CA CYS A 23 23.36 -6.48 -27.43
C CYS A 23 24.54 -6.94 -26.57
N PRO A 24 25.30 -6.05 -25.91
CA PRO A 24 26.25 -6.49 -24.91
C PRO A 24 25.44 -7.12 -23.78
N TYR A 25 25.63 -8.42 -23.56
CA TYR A 25 25.12 -9.15 -22.41
C TYR A 25 25.86 -8.64 -21.16
N SER A 26 25.59 -7.41 -20.74
CA SER A 26 25.95 -6.98 -19.39
C SER A 26 24.89 -7.55 -18.47
N HIS A 27 25.20 -8.68 -17.85
CA HIS A 27 24.49 -9.15 -16.66
C HIS A 27 24.38 -7.97 -15.69
N PRO A 28 23.16 -7.52 -15.31
CA PRO A 28 23.04 -6.50 -14.29
C PRO A 28 23.68 -7.05 -13.01
N PRO A 29 24.51 -6.25 -12.32
CA PRO A 29 25.12 -6.68 -11.07
C PRO A 29 24.02 -7.14 -10.12
N ASN A 30 24.24 -8.32 -9.54
CA ASN A 30 23.37 -9.05 -8.62
C ASN A 30 22.57 -8.10 -7.72
N ALA A 31 21.35 -7.72 -8.17
CA ALA A 31 20.54 -6.76 -7.45
C ALA A 31 20.03 -7.44 -6.18
N THR A 32 20.67 -7.16 -5.06
CA THR A 32 20.22 -7.60 -3.75
C THR A 32 18.76 -7.16 -3.61
N GLN A 33 17.82 -8.10 -3.50
CA GLN A 33 16.41 -7.78 -3.31
C GLN A 33 16.24 -7.11 -1.94
N THR A 34 16.25 -5.78 -1.91
CA THR A 34 16.05 -5.00 -0.69
C THR A 34 14.56 -4.80 -0.48
N SER A 35 14.03 -5.29 0.63
CA SER A 35 12.67 -4.95 1.06
C SER A 35 12.58 -3.45 1.36
N ASN A 36 11.62 -2.77 0.75
CA ASN A 36 11.38 -1.36 0.99
C ASN A 36 10.43 -1.14 2.16
N ARG A 37 10.51 0.05 2.75
CA ARG A 37 9.62 0.52 3.82
C ARG A 37 8.83 1.72 3.33
N PHE A 38 7.51 1.64 3.39
CA PHE A 38 6.59 2.67 2.93
C PHE A 38 5.78 3.23 4.09
N ILE A 39 5.95 4.51 4.40
CA ILE A 39 5.03 5.20 5.32
C ILE A 39 3.72 5.43 4.56
N VAL A 40 2.64 4.82 5.05
CA VAL A 40 1.32 4.92 4.42
C VAL A 40 0.84 6.37 4.50
N GLY A 41 0.59 6.98 3.33
CA GLY A 41 0.25 8.40 3.22
C GLY A 41 1.47 9.35 3.14
N GLY A 42 2.70 8.85 3.26
CA GLY A 42 3.89 9.70 3.25
C GLY A 42 3.89 10.69 4.40
N SER A 43 4.06 11.99 4.12
CA SER A 43 4.01 13.06 5.12
C SER A 43 2.65 13.25 5.77
N GLU A 44 1.57 12.88 5.07
CA GLU A 44 0.19 12.97 5.60
C GLU A 44 -0.09 11.89 6.63
N ASN A 45 0.68 10.79 6.62
CA ASN A 45 0.45 9.61 7.46
C ASN A 45 -0.97 9.01 7.27
N TRP A 46 -1.47 8.29 8.28
CA TRP A 46 -2.76 7.61 8.26
C TRP A 46 -3.85 8.44 8.99
N HIS A 47 -4.68 9.18 8.26
CA HIS A 47 -5.72 10.05 8.79
C HIS A 47 -6.95 10.17 7.88
N TYR A 48 -8.00 10.79 8.40
CA TYR A 48 -9.27 11.00 7.71
C TYR A 48 -9.14 12.02 6.57
N GLY A 49 -9.71 11.72 5.40
CA GLY A 49 -9.87 12.65 4.28
C GLY A 49 -8.78 12.58 3.21
N PHE A 50 -7.81 11.67 3.34
CA PHE A 50 -6.72 11.52 2.36
C PHE A 50 -7.00 10.43 1.32
N ASN A 51 -6.49 10.62 0.09
CA ASN A 51 -6.68 9.67 -1.01
C ASN A 51 -5.58 8.59 -1.03
N TYR A 52 -5.77 7.54 -0.24
CA TYR A 52 -4.80 6.44 -0.17
C TYR A 52 -4.75 5.56 -1.43
N MET A 53 -5.78 5.58 -2.28
CA MET A 53 -5.76 4.84 -3.54
C MET A 53 -4.78 5.49 -4.53
N ASP A 54 -4.78 6.82 -4.62
CA ASP A 54 -3.81 7.55 -5.43
C ASP A 54 -2.39 7.46 -4.85
N TRP A 55 -2.26 7.56 -3.51
CA TRP A 55 -0.97 7.31 -2.85
C TRP A 55 -0.41 5.92 -3.19
N ALA A 56 -1.22 4.86 -3.06
CA ALA A 56 -0.78 3.50 -3.37
C ALA A 56 -0.38 3.34 -4.84
N ARG A 57 -1.11 3.98 -5.77
CA ARG A 57 -0.77 3.97 -7.20
C ARG A 57 0.59 4.64 -7.45
N ASN A 58 0.84 5.78 -6.81
CA ASN A 58 2.02 6.61 -7.08
C ASN A 58 3.28 6.15 -6.34
N ASN A 59 3.15 5.30 -5.32
CA ASN A 59 4.27 4.77 -4.53
C ASN A 59 4.59 3.30 -4.86
N GLY A 60 3.78 2.65 -5.70
CA GLY A 60 4.10 1.34 -6.24
C GLY A 60 5.19 1.40 -7.33
N PRO A 61 5.65 0.24 -7.83
CA PRO A 61 5.20 -1.10 -7.47
C PRO A 61 5.65 -1.52 -6.07
N PHE A 62 4.78 -2.27 -5.38
CA PHE A 62 5.13 -2.95 -4.13
C PHE A 62 5.60 -4.36 -4.43
N PHE A 63 6.49 -4.88 -3.59
CA PHE A 63 7.04 -6.22 -3.71
C PHE A 63 6.82 -7.05 -2.44
N VAL A 64 6.92 -8.36 -2.60
CA VAL A 64 6.88 -9.28 -1.46
C VAL A 64 8.04 -8.94 -0.51
N ASN A 65 7.73 -8.91 0.79
CA ASN A 65 8.58 -8.49 1.91
C ASN A 65 8.71 -6.98 2.11
N ASP A 66 8.12 -6.14 1.26
CA ASP A 66 7.98 -4.73 1.58
C ASP A 66 7.14 -4.53 2.84
N THR A 67 7.45 -3.48 3.59
CA THR A 67 6.78 -3.14 4.84
C THR A 67 5.97 -1.87 4.67
N LEU A 68 4.69 -1.92 5.05
CA LEU A 68 3.83 -0.75 5.18
C LEU A 68 3.85 -0.29 6.63
N VAL A 69 4.16 0.99 6.86
CA VAL A 69 4.22 1.60 8.20
C VAL A 69 3.03 2.55 8.33
N PHE A 70 2.14 2.25 9.27
CA PHE A 70 0.96 3.03 9.58
C PHE A 70 1.26 3.91 10.79
N LYS A 71 1.38 5.23 10.57
CA LYS A 71 1.57 6.21 11.62
C LYS A 71 0.27 7.00 11.80
N TYR A 72 -0.19 7.14 13.03
CA TYR A 72 -1.38 7.90 13.37
C TYR A 72 -1.38 8.26 14.85
N ASP A 73 -2.05 9.36 15.18
CA ASP A 73 -2.06 9.86 16.54
C ASP A 73 -2.73 8.87 17.50
N PRO A 74 -2.16 8.64 18.70
CA PRO A 74 -2.82 7.85 19.72
C PRO A 74 -4.09 8.57 20.19
N PRO A 75 -5.07 7.84 20.78
CA PRO A 75 -6.27 8.47 21.33
C PRO A 75 -5.90 9.56 22.34
N ASN A 76 -6.35 10.79 22.10
CA ASN A 76 -6.12 11.90 23.01
C ASN A 76 -6.91 11.65 24.31
N VAL A 77 -6.25 11.71 25.47
CA VAL A 77 -6.92 11.65 26.80
C VAL A 77 -7.96 12.75 26.99
N ASN A 78 -7.85 13.85 26.24
CA ASN A 78 -8.78 14.98 26.27
C ASN A 78 -9.91 14.88 25.21
N GLY A 79 -10.01 13.77 24.46
CA GLY A 79 -11.13 13.48 23.56
C GLY A 79 -11.21 14.32 22.27
N THR A 80 -10.21 15.14 21.97
CA THR A 80 -10.21 16.02 20.78
C THR A 80 -9.73 15.34 19.49
N GLY A 81 -9.16 14.14 19.58
CA GLY A 81 -8.65 13.36 18.45
C GLY A 81 -9.51 12.12 18.21
N PHE A 82 -9.90 11.89 16.97
CA PHE A 82 -10.61 10.67 16.59
C PHE A 82 -9.60 9.53 16.50
N PRO A 83 -9.78 8.42 17.25
CA PRO A 83 -8.87 7.30 17.17
C PRO A 83 -8.82 6.75 15.74
N HIS A 84 -7.69 6.14 15.38
CA HIS A 84 -7.51 5.45 14.10
C HIS A 84 -7.08 4.01 14.35
N SER A 85 -7.40 3.11 13.43
CA SER A 85 -6.96 1.72 13.52
C SER A 85 -6.70 1.20 12.12
N VAL A 86 -6.13 0.00 12.05
CA VAL A 86 -5.88 -0.68 10.78
C VAL A 86 -6.58 -2.02 10.78
N TYR A 87 -7.46 -2.20 9.82
CA TYR A 87 -8.17 -3.44 9.55
C TYR A 87 -7.73 -4.01 8.20
N LEU A 88 -7.61 -5.34 8.15
CA LEU A 88 -7.41 -6.10 6.93
C LEU A 88 -8.73 -6.79 6.56
N PHE A 89 -9.31 -6.42 5.41
CA PHE A 89 -10.54 -7.00 4.90
C PHE A 89 -10.26 -8.32 4.19
N SER A 90 -11.18 -9.28 4.35
CA SER A 90 -11.06 -10.63 3.77
C SER A 90 -11.21 -10.68 2.25
N ASN A 91 -11.90 -9.71 1.65
CA ASN A 91 -12.19 -9.68 0.22
C ASN A 91 -12.63 -8.28 -0.24
N TYR A 92 -12.64 -8.09 -1.56
CA TYR A 92 -13.03 -6.85 -2.23
C TYR A 92 -14.42 -6.34 -1.85
N ARG A 93 -15.43 -7.23 -1.74
CA ARG A 93 -16.80 -6.82 -1.43
C ARG A 93 -16.90 -6.22 -0.03
N SER A 94 -16.26 -6.83 0.96
CA SER A 94 -16.20 -6.29 2.32
C SER A 94 -15.42 -4.97 2.36
N PHE A 95 -14.31 -4.87 1.62
CA PHE A 95 -13.51 -3.64 1.52
C PHE A 95 -14.30 -2.46 0.95
N ILE A 96 -14.97 -2.63 -0.19
CA ILE A 96 -15.75 -1.54 -0.82
C ILE A 96 -16.88 -1.07 0.10
N LYS A 97 -17.54 -2.01 0.78
CA LYS A 97 -18.65 -1.70 1.69
C LYS A 97 -18.21 -1.26 3.09
N CYS A 98 -16.91 -1.32 3.40
CA CYS A 98 -16.38 -1.17 4.75
C CYS A 98 -17.09 -2.08 5.77
N ASP A 99 -17.37 -3.33 5.37
CA ASP A 99 -18.01 -4.34 6.22
C ASP A 99 -16.97 -5.00 7.13
N LEU A 100 -16.95 -4.56 8.39
CA LEU A 100 -15.95 -4.99 9.38
C LEU A 100 -16.23 -6.37 10.00
N ARG A 101 -17.39 -7.00 9.73
CA ARG A 101 -17.80 -8.26 10.40
C ARG A 101 -16.80 -9.41 10.25
N ARG A 102 -16.06 -9.42 9.14
CA ARG A 102 -15.01 -10.40 8.83
C ARG A 102 -13.63 -9.77 8.65
N ALA A 103 -13.51 -8.46 8.89
CA ALA A 103 -12.25 -7.77 8.80
C ALA A 103 -11.46 -8.02 10.09
N LYS A 104 -10.16 -8.27 9.95
CA LYS A 104 -9.28 -8.46 11.10
C LYS A 104 -8.70 -7.11 11.50
N ARG A 105 -8.91 -6.66 12.74
CA ARG A 105 -8.13 -5.57 13.31
C ARG A 105 -6.69 -6.02 13.48
N ILE A 106 -5.77 -5.41 12.74
CA ILE A 106 -4.34 -5.73 12.77
C ILE A 106 -3.53 -4.69 13.56
N ALA A 107 -4.07 -3.49 13.74
CA ALA A 107 -3.53 -2.47 14.63
C ALA A 107 -4.66 -1.77 15.39
N ASP A 108 -4.50 -1.61 16.70
CA ASP A 108 -5.38 -0.83 17.56
C ASP A 108 -4.97 0.66 17.60
N PRO A 109 -5.80 1.54 18.22
CA PRO A 109 -5.53 2.97 18.24
C PRO A 109 -4.22 3.42 18.88
N SER A 110 -3.65 2.65 19.81
CA SER A 110 -2.39 3.02 20.43
C SER A 110 -1.18 2.69 19.56
N GLN A 111 -1.31 1.74 18.64
CA GLN A 111 -0.18 1.16 17.90
C GLN A 111 0.34 2.02 16.74
N GLY A 112 -0.37 3.09 16.36
CA GLY A 112 0.08 4.02 15.32
C GLY A 112 1.03 5.11 15.81
N ALA A 113 1.20 5.24 17.12
CA ALA A 113 2.04 6.27 17.73
C ALA A 113 3.55 5.96 17.53
N GLY A 114 4.39 6.98 17.71
CA GLY A 114 5.85 6.84 17.65
C GLY A 114 6.35 6.37 16.28
N GLU A 115 6.97 5.19 16.23
CA GLU A 115 7.45 4.57 15.00
C GLU A 115 6.31 4.03 14.11
N GLY A 116 5.11 3.84 14.68
CA GLY A 116 3.93 3.34 14.00
C GLY A 116 3.84 1.82 13.93
N PHE A 117 2.72 1.35 13.38
CA PHE A 117 2.45 -0.07 13.20
C PHE A 117 2.98 -0.58 11.86
N GLU A 118 3.73 -1.66 11.88
CA GLU A 118 4.32 -2.26 10.68
C GLU A 118 3.55 -3.49 10.18
N PHE A 119 3.31 -3.53 8.87
CA PHE A 119 2.74 -4.67 8.18
C PHE A 119 3.61 -5.12 7.01
N VAL A 120 4.14 -6.34 7.08
CA VAL A 120 4.97 -6.92 6.00
C VAL A 120 4.09 -7.62 4.97
N LEU A 121 4.28 -7.29 3.70
CA LEU A 121 3.59 -7.88 2.54
C LEU A 121 4.17 -9.28 2.20
N LYS A 122 3.73 -10.31 2.93
CA LYS A 122 4.36 -11.66 2.87
C LYS A 122 3.96 -12.55 1.70
N LYS A 123 2.90 -12.21 0.95
CA LYS A 123 2.30 -13.07 -0.08
C LYS A 123 1.87 -12.28 -1.30
N ILE A 124 1.96 -12.89 -2.47
CA ILE A 124 1.42 -12.38 -3.74
C ILE A 124 -0.10 -12.54 -3.72
N GLN A 125 -0.78 -11.56 -3.14
CA GLN A 125 -2.24 -11.47 -3.08
C GLN A 125 -2.63 -10.00 -2.92
N THR A 126 -3.87 -9.65 -3.23
CA THR A 126 -4.36 -8.32 -2.86
C THR A 126 -4.61 -8.25 -1.35
N TYR A 127 -4.07 -7.21 -0.73
CA TYR A 127 -4.37 -6.81 0.64
C TYR A 127 -5.31 -5.61 0.59
N TYR A 128 -6.35 -5.64 1.41
CA TYR A 128 -7.35 -4.60 1.50
C TYR A 128 -7.29 -3.98 2.89
N PHE A 129 -6.75 -2.77 3.01
CA PHE A 129 -6.59 -2.07 4.27
C PHE A 129 -7.68 -1.02 4.46
N GLY A 130 -8.07 -0.76 5.70
CA GLY A 130 -8.87 0.42 6.02
C GLY A 130 -9.04 0.64 7.52
N CYS A 131 -9.58 1.80 7.87
CA CYS A 131 -9.81 2.19 9.26
C CYS A 131 -11.16 1.70 9.74
N GLY A 132 -11.18 0.98 10.87
CA GLY A 132 -12.42 0.43 11.43
C GLY A 132 -13.13 1.33 12.44
N GLU A 133 -12.52 2.47 12.76
CA GLU A 133 -13.06 3.37 13.78
C GLU A 133 -14.40 3.99 13.36
N HIS A 134 -15.18 4.34 14.39
CA HIS A 134 -16.56 4.79 14.26
C HIS A 134 -17.42 3.86 13.39
N LYS A 135 -17.34 2.55 13.67
CA LYS A 135 -18.13 1.52 12.96
C LYS A 135 -17.89 1.55 11.43
N GLY A 136 -16.67 1.86 11.01
CA GLY A 136 -16.27 1.90 9.60
C GLY A 136 -16.57 3.20 8.87
N ILE A 137 -17.05 4.24 9.57
CA ILE A 137 -17.25 5.58 8.98
C ILE A 137 -15.94 6.11 8.39
N HIS A 138 -14.81 5.95 9.09
CA HIS A 138 -13.50 6.39 8.59
C HIS A 138 -13.12 5.74 7.25
N CYS A 139 -13.37 4.43 7.10
CA CYS A 139 -13.20 3.73 5.83
C CYS A 139 -14.19 4.21 4.75
N LYS A 140 -15.45 4.44 5.11
CA LYS A 140 -16.54 4.67 4.14
C LYS A 140 -16.58 6.10 3.62
N THR A 141 -16.51 7.08 4.51
CA THR A 141 -16.65 8.51 4.19
C THR A 141 -15.33 9.25 4.35
N GLY A 142 -14.41 8.75 5.17
CA GLY A 142 -13.10 9.35 5.38
C GLY A 142 -12.03 8.91 4.40
N ASN A 143 -12.37 8.07 3.42
CA ASN A 143 -11.43 7.50 2.45
C ASN A 143 -10.21 6.79 3.08
N MET A 144 -10.26 6.44 4.37
CA MET A 144 -9.18 5.74 5.07
C MET A 144 -9.17 4.26 4.69
N LYS A 145 -8.86 3.97 3.43
CA LYS A 145 -8.79 2.63 2.87
C LYS A 145 -7.97 2.61 1.58
N PHE A 146 -7.27 1.52 1.34
CA PHE A 146 -6.58 1.27 0.06
C PHE A 146 -6.34 -0.21 -0.16
N ALA A 147 -5.91 -0.56 -1.37
CA ALA A 147 -5.54 -1.92 -1.72
C ALA A 147 -4.16 -1.95 -2.40
N VAL A 148 -3.36 -2.97 -2.08
CA VAL A 148 -2.09 -3.24 -2.75
C VAL A 148 -1.96 -4.72 -3.08
N MET A 149 -1.28 -5.05 -4.16
CA MET A 149 -0.91 -6.41 -4.51
C MET A 149 0.60 -6.45 -4.76
N PRO A 150 1.41 -6.94 -3.81
CA PRO A 150 2.84 -7.03 -4.00
C PRO A 150 3.19 -8.00 -5.13
N LEU A 151 4.17 -7.62 -5.94
CA LEU A 151 4.74 -8.45 -6.99
C LEU A 151 5.88 -9.30 -6.43
N LYS A 152 6.22 -10.38 -7.15
CA LYS A 152 7.47 -11.10 -6.88
C LYS A 152 8.61 -10.28 -7.47
N HIS A 153 9.70 -10.14 -6.72
CA HIS A 153 10.96 -9.71 -7.32
C HIS A 153 11.39 -10.74 -8.37
N TRP A 154 11.61 -10.30 -9.59
CA TRP A 154 12.21 -11.13 -10.63
C TRP A 154 13.70 -11.27 -10.31
N ARG A 155 14.18 -12.52 -10.25
CA ARG A 155 15.62 -12.79 -10.36
C ARG A 155 15.88 -12.92 -11.86
N PHE A 156 16.68 -12.01 -12.42
CA PHE A 156 17.29 -12.20 -13.73
C PHE A 156 18.70 -12.76 -13.54
#